data_AF-A0A1V4VH46-F1
#
_entry.id   AF-A0A1V4VH46-F1
#
_cell.length_a   1.000
_cell.length_b   1.000
_cell.length_c   1.000
_cell.angle_alpha   90.00
_cell.angle_beta   90.00
_cell.angle_gamma   90.00
#
_symmetry.space_group_name_H-M   'P 1'
#
loop_
_entity.id
_entity.type
_entity.pdbx_description
1 polymer ?
#
loop_
_entity_poly.entity_id
_entity_poly.type
_entity_poly.pdbx_seq_one_letter_code
_entity_poly.pdbx_strand_id
1 'polypeptide(L)'
;MPMTMLVPIGVIMLSGAVGGIVNALVSDNGFIKPSEESAGEVTIIRPGFAGNVLLGAVAAFVSWGLYGAFANTALFGTVTGIGTEEISVSISSIAGALLVGIGGARWLTNEVDKKLLRTAATAAAASKANFEESRKIAIATPAQAFNIAKKMYQNEQPRS
;
A
#
# COMPACT_ATOMS: atom_id res chain seq x y z
N MET A 1 -28.87 1.40 5.94
CA MET A 1 -28.19 1.62 7.23
C MET A 1 -28.90 2.73 7.96
N PRO A 2 -29.21 2.59 9.26
CA PRO A 2 -29.78 3.71 10.01
C PRO A 2 -28.77 4.86 10.01
N MET A 3 -29.26 6.08 9.77
CA MET A 3 -28.44 7.30 9.67
C MET A 3 -27.55 7.52 10.92
N THR A 4 -27.94 6.91 12.05
CA THR A 4 -27.23 6.90 13.33
C THR A 4 -25.86 6.21 13.29
N MET A 5 -25.61 5.28 12.35
CA MET A 5 -24.34 4.53 12.28
C MET A 5 -23.31 5.17 11.35
N LEU A 6 -23.75 5.98 10.37
CA LEU A 6 -22.85 6.65 9.43
C LEU A 6 -22.12 7.84 10.05
N VAL A 7 -22.80 8.57 10.95
CA VAL A 7 -22.23 9.72 11.67
C VAL A 7 -20.98 9.33 12.48
N PRO A 8 -21.00 8.32 13.38
CA PRO A 8 -19.80 7.96 14.15
C PRO A 8 -18.66 7.46 13.25
N ILE A 9 -18.95 6.67 12.21
CA ILE A 9 -17.93 6.23 11.23
C ILE A 9 -17.27 7.45 10.57
N GLY A 10 -18.08 8.41 10.10
CA GLY A 10 -17.60 9.63 9.48
C GLY A 10 -16.72 10.48 10.40
N VAL A 11 -17.15 10.69 11.65
CA VAL A 11 -16.37 11.46 12.65
C VAL A 11 -15.02 10.82 12.91
N ILE A 12 -14.94 9.50 12.96
CA ILE A 12 -13.70 8.77 13.24
C ILE A 12 -12.75 8.82 12.06
N MET A 13 -13.27 8.59 10.84
CA MET A 13 -12.47 8.74 9.63
C MET A 13 -11.94 10.17 9.46
N LEU A 14 -12.74 11.19 9.76
CA LEU A 14 -12.31 12.59 9.75
C LEU A 14 -11.25 12.87 10.81
N SER A 15 -11.40 12.33 12.02
CA SER A 15 -10.40 12.48 13.08
C SER A 15 -9.07 11.82 12.69
N GLY A 16 -9.13 10.63 12.08
CA GLY A 16 -7.97 9.96 11.50
C GLY A 16 -7.33 10.75 10.38
N ALA A 17 -8.13 11.34 9.49
CA ALA A 17 -7.68 12.21 8.42
C ALA A 17 -6.90 13.41 8.97
N VAL A 18 -7.40 14.06 10.03
CA VAL A 18 -6.69 15.14 10.74
C VAL A 18 -5.36 14.65 11.31
N GLY A 19 -5.31 13.46 11.90
CA GLY A 19 -4.05 12.84 12.32
C GLY A 19 -3.07 12.65 11.15
N GLY A 20 -3.58 12.24 9.98
CA GLY A 20 -2.80 12.14 8.74
C GLY A 20 -2.28 13.49 8.24
N ILE A 21 -3.08 14.56 8.35
CA ILE A 21 -2.67 15.94 8.07
C ILE A 21 -1.50 16.33 8.97
N VAL A 22 -1.62 16.10 10.28
CA VAL A 22 -0.55 16.39 11.24
C VAL A 22 0.71 15.59 10.88
N ASN A 23 0.58 14.32 10.53
CA ASN A 23 1.72 13.49 10.12
C ASN A 23 2.42 14.03 8.86
N ALA A 24 1.65 14.48 7.86
CA ALA A 24 2.20 15.08 6.66
C ALA A 24 2.96 16.39 6.93
N LEU A 25 2.46 17.21 7.87
CA LEU A 25 3.07 18.47 8.28
C LEU A 25 4.36 18.29 9.09
N VAL A 26 4.40 17.27 9.95
CA VAL A 26 5.58 16.94 10.77
C VAL A 26 6.65 16.23 9.94
N SER A 27 6.25 15.45 8.94
CA SER A 27 7.17 14.85 7.98
C SER A 27 7.72 15.94 7.05
N ASP A 28 8.90 15.74 6.46
CA ASP A 28 9.47 16.58 5.37
C ASP A 28 8.60 16.59 4.08
N ASN A 29 7.37 16.08 4.15
CA ASN A 29 6.38 15.99 3.09
C ASN A 29 5.43 17.19 3.01
N GLY A 30 5.32 18.04 4.04
CA GLY A 30 4.48 19.25 4.05
C GLY A 30 3.09 19.08 3.39
N PHE A 31 2.64 20.10 2.64
CA PHE A 31 1.48 20.00 1.72
C PHE A 31 1.88 19.59 0.29
N ILE A 32 2.95 18.80 0.14
CA ILE A 32 3.46 18.41 -1.17
C ILE A 32 2.42 17.50 -1.83
N LYS A 33 1.96 17.88 -3.02
CA LYS A 33 1.07 17.05 -3.86
C LYS A 33 1.78 15.72 -4.16
N PRO A 34 1.03 14.61 -4.36
CA PRO A 34 1.61 13.39 -4.87
C PRO A 34 2.47 13.72 -6.09
N SER A 35 3.76 13.46 -5.98
CA SER A 35 4.72 13.86 -6.99
C SER A 35 5.53 12.65 -7.37
N GLU A 36 5.61 12.46 -8.68
CA GLU A 36 6.56 11.55 -9.29
C GLU A 36 7.87 12.32 -9.46
N GLU A 37 8.86 12.00 -8.63
CA GLU A 37 10.19 12.54 -8.81
C GLU A 37 10.98 11.62 -9.74
N SER A 38 11.33 12.14 -10.91
CA SER A 38 12.20 11.44 -11.85
C SER A 38 13.66 11.73 -11.51
N ALA A 39 14.37 10.71 -11.02
CA ALA A 39 15.82 10.72 -10.87
C ALA A 39 16.43 10.00 -12.10
N GLY A 40 16.43 10.65 -13.26
CA GLY A 40 16.91 10.07 -14.52
C GLY A 40 15.87 9.20 -15.23
N GLU A 41 16.14 7.89 -15.38
CA GLU A 41 15.20 6.90 -15.95
C GLU A 41 14.30 6.23 -14.89
N VAL A 42 14.36 6.71 -13.66
CA VAL A 42 13.72 6.10 -12.50
C VAL A 42 12.72 7.06 -11.88
N THR A 43 11.50 6.58 -11.68
CA THR A 43 10.37 7.34 -11.12
C THR A 43 10.13 6.91 -9.68
N ILE A 44 10.28 7.85 -8.73
CA ILE A 44 9.95 7.63 -7.32
C ILE A 44 8.60 8.30 -7.05
N ILE A 45 7.61 7.50 -6.64
CA ILE A 45 6.28 8.00 -6.30
C ILE A 45 6.27 8.41 -4.82
N ARG A 46 6.09 9.69 -4.55
CA ARG A 46 5.85 10.20 -3.20
C ARG A 46 4.34 10.32 -2.98
N PRO A 47 3.75 9.62 -1.99
CA PRO A 47 2.31 9.69 -1.71
C PRO A 47 1.81 11.11 -1.37
N GLY A 48 2.72 11.96 -0.90
CA GLY A 48 2.45 13.34 -0.53
C GLY A 48 1.45 13.48 0.63
N PHE A 49 0.88 14.68 0.73
CA PHE A 49 -0.12 15.02 1.73
C PHE A 49 -1.37 14.14 1.65
N ALA A 50 -1.94 13.98 0.44
CA ALA A 50 -3.18 13.25 0.23
C ALA A 50 -3.08 11.78 0.68
N GLY A 51 -1.93 11.12 0.44
CA GLY A 51 -1.70 9.75 0.89
C GLY A 51 -1.70 9.62 2.41
N ASN A 52 -1.11 10.58 3.13
CA ASN A 52 -1.10 10.60 4.59
C ASN A 52 -2.50 10.79 5.18
N VAL A 53 -3.31 11.70 4.61
CA VAL A 53 -4.70 11.91 5.03
C VAL A 53 -5.52 10.64 4.87
N LEU A 54 -5.44 9.99 3.71
CA LEU A 54 -6.15 8.74 3.45
C LEU A 54 -5.70 7.63 4.40
N LEU A 55 -4.39 7.50 4.61
CA LEU A 55 -3.83 6.50 5.51
C LEU A 55 -4.29 6.71 6.95
N GLY A 56 -4.33 7.96 7.42
CA GLY A 56 -4.84 8.31 8.75
C GLY A 56 -6.32 7.95 8.91
N ALA A 57 -7.15 8.26 7.91
CA ALA A 57 -8.58 7.92 7.92
C ALA A 57 -8.81 6.39 7.97
N VAL A 58 -8.08 5.65 7.14
CA VAL A 58 -8.15 4.17 7.10
C VAL A 58 -7.64 3.57 8.41
N ALA A 59 -6.54 4.06 8.97
CA ALA A 59 -6.00 3.57 10.23
C ALA A 59 -6.97 3.78 11.39
N ALA A 60 -7.59 4.97 11.47
CA ALA A 60 -8.60 5.26 12.49
C ALA A 60 -9.84 4.37 12.32
N PHE A 61 -10.31 4.18 11.09
CA PHE A 61 -11.44 3.28 10.81
C PHE A 61 -11.12 1.84 11.19
N VAL A 62 -9.94 1.31 10.85
CA VAL A 62 -9.57 -0.07 11.19
C VAL A 62 -9.44 -0.24 12.69
N SER A 63 -8.75 0.68 13.38
CA SER A 63 -8.57 0.62 14.83
C SER A 63 -9.92 0.62 15.55
N TRP A 64 -10.79 1.58 15.23
CA TRP A 64 -12.10 1.66 15.87
C TRP A 64 -13.07 0.58 15.38
N GLY A 65 -13.03 0.20 14.11
CA GLY A 65 -13.90 -0.84 13.57
C GLY A 65 -13.64 -2.21 14.20
N LEU A 66 -12.39 -2.48 14.61
CA LEU A 66 -12.01 -3.70 15.32
C LEU A 66 -12.27 -3.64 16.83
N TYR A 67 -12.05 -2.48 17.47
CA TYR A 67 -12.01 -2.37 18.95
C TYR A 67 -13.02 -1.39 19.55
N GLY A 68 -13.79 -0.68 18.73
CA GLY A 68 -14.75 0.34 19.13
C GLY A 68 -16.12 -0.22 19.51
N ALA A 69 -16.96 0.66 20.05
CA ALA A 69 -18.26 0.30 20.62
C ALA A 69 -19.22 -0.41 19.63
N PHE A 70 -19.07 -0.19 18.32
CA PHE A 70 -19.92 -0.78 17.28
C PHE A 70 -19.25 -1.92 16.49
N ALA A 71 -18.11 -2.44 16.94
CA ALA A 71 -17.37 -3.48 16.22
C ALA A 71 -18.24 -4.69 15.84
N ASN A 72 -19.09 -5.15 16.76
CA ASN A 72 -19.96 -6.32 16.56
C ASN A 72 -21.34 -5.98 15.96
N THR A 73 -21.60 -4.71 15.63
CA THR A 73 -22.88 -4.33 15.04
C THR A 73 -22.95 -4.84 13.59
N ALA A 74 -24.00 -5.59 13.26
CA ALA A 74 -24.26 -6.05 11.91
C ALA A 74 -24.65 -4.88 11.00
N LEU A 75 -23.92 -4.72 9.89
CA LEU A 75 -24.20 -3.77 8.81
C LEU A 75 -25.08 -4.40 7.72
N PHE A 76 -24.91 -5.70 7.48
CA PHE A 76 -25.71 -6.50 6.54
C PHE A 76 -26.06 -7.86 7.17
N GLY A 77 -27.20 -8.44 6.77
CA GLY A 77 -27.79 -9.63 7.37
C GLY A 77 -28.69 -9.26 8.55
N THR A 78 -29.98 -9.61 8.46
CA THR A 78 -30.95 -9.37 9.53
C THR A 78 -31.31 -10.70 10.15
N VAL A 79 -31.24 -10.83 11.48
CA VAL A 79 -31.84 -11.98 12.15
C VAL A 79 -33.35 -11.91 11.95
N THR A 80 -33.86 -12.60 10.94
CA THR A 80 -35.28 -12.84 10.75
C THR A 80 -35.54 -14.34 10.84
N GLY A 81 -35.83 -14.81 12.06
CA GLY A 81 -36.39 -16.14 12.31
C GLY A 81 -35.50 -17.11 13.08
N ILE A 82 -36.14 -18.00 13.84
CA ILE A 82 -35.50 -19.17 14.44
C ILE A 82 -35.22 -20.16 13.30
N GLY A 83 -33.94 -20.47 13.04
CA GLY A 83 -33.53 -21.48 12.05
C GLY A 83 -32.94 -20.95 10.73
N THR A 84 -32.74 -19.63 10.58
CA THR A 84 -32.05 -19.03 9.44
C THR A 84 -30.64 -18.58 9.84
N GLU A 85 -29.61 -19.29 9.37
CA GLU A 85 -28.22 -18.78 9.40
C GLU A 85 -28.05 -17.76 8.29
N GLU A 86 -28.46 -16.51 8.53
CA GLU A 86 -28.09 -15.42 7.62
C GLU A 86 -26.63 -15.02 7.84
N ILE A 87 -25.88 -14.94 6.75
CA ILE A 87 -24.52 -14.38 6.73
C ILE A 87 -24.62 -12.91 7.13
N SER A 88 -24.15 -12.59 8.35
CA SER A 88 -24.06 -11.22 8.82
C SER A 88 -22.66 -10.64 8.60
N VAL A 89 -22.61 -9.39 8.15
CA VAL A 89 -21.37 -8.63 7.97
C VAL A 89 -21.34 -7.54 9.03
N SER A 90 -20.40 -7.61 9.97
CA SER A 90 -20.20 -6.62 11.03
C SER A 90 -19.22 -5.52 10.61
N ILE A 91 -19.14 -4.44 11.40
CA ILE A 91 -18.10 -3.42 11.22
C ILE A 91 -16.70 -4.03 11.39
N SER A 92 -16.53 -4.93 12.37
CA SER A 92 -15.27 -5.62 12.62
C SER A 92 -14.85 -6.52 11.47
N SER A 93 -15.78 -7.18 10.77
CA SER A 93 -15.43 -8.01 9.62
C SER A 93 -14.98 -7.16 8.43
N ILE A 94 -15.58 -5.99 8.20
CA ILE A 94 -15.11 -5.03 7.18
C ILE A 94 -13.73 -4.47 7.55
N ALA A 95 -13.54 -4.03 8.79
CA ALA A 95 -12.27 -3.49 9.27
C ALA A 95 -11.15 -4.54 9.20
N GLY A 96 -11.44 -5.79 9.58
CA GLY A 96 -10.53 -6.92 9.47
C GLY A 96 -10.18 -7.25 8.02
N ALA A 97 -11.17 -7.28 7.13
CA ALA A 97 -10.95 -7.50 5.70
C ALA A 97 -10.07 -6.40 5.08
N LEU A 98 -10.27 -5.13 5.47
CA LEU A 98 -9.44 -4.03 5.02
C LEU A 98 -7.99 -4.16 5.52
N LEU A 99 -7.81 -4.50 6.79
CA LEU A 99 -6.47 -4.73 7.38
C LEU A 99 -5.74 -5.88 6.68
N VAL A 100 -6.41 -7.01 6.47
CA VAL A 100 -5.86 -8.17 5.75
C VAL A 100 -5.57 -7.83 4.30
N GLY A 101 -6.44 -7.06 3.63
CA GLY A 101 -6.21 -6.59 2.27
C GLY A 101 -4.92 -5.76 2.17
N ILE A 102 -4.73 -4.80 3.07
CA ILE A 102 -3.52 -3.96 3.11
C ILE A 102 -2.27 -4.80 3.42
N GLY A 103 -2.32 -5.61 4.47
CA GLY A 103 -1.19 -6.43 4.90
C GLY A 103 -0.82 -7.51 3.89
N GLY A 104 -1.82 -8.23 3.37
CA GLY A 104 -1.68 -9.30 2.39
C GLY A 104 -1.20 -8.79 1.03
N ALA A 105 -1.75 -7.66 0.53
CA ALA A 105 -1.26 -7.05 -0.71
C ALA A 105 0.21 -6.63 -0.58
N ARG A 106 0.58 -5.99 0.54
CA ARG A 106 1.97 -5.59 0.79
C ARG A 106 2.91 -6.79 0.89
N TRP A 107 2.45 -7.89 1.51
CA TRP A 107 3.22 -9.12 1.57
C TRP A 107 3.47 -9.71 0.16
N LEU A 108 2.42 -9.80 -0.67
CA LEU A 108 2.53 -10.27 -2.06
C LEU A 108 3.48 -9.40 -2.88
N THR A 109 3.33 -8.08 -2.81
CA THR A 109 4.21 -7.14 -3.52
C THR A 109 5.66 -7.32 -3.10
N ASN A 110 5.93 -7.40 -1.79
CA ASN A 110 7.30 -7.60 -1.29
C ASN A 110 7.92 -8.92 -1.75
N GLU A 111 7.14 -10.00 -1.86
CA GLU A 111 7.66 -11.29 -2.31
C GLU A 111 8.02 -11.27 -3.80
N VAL A 112 7.18 -10.65 -4.63
CA VAL A 112 7.47 -10.41 -6.05
C VAL A 112 8.71 -9.52 -6.20
N ASP A 113 8.77 -8.42 -5.45
CA ASP A 113 9.90 -7.47 -5.50
C ASP A 113 11.22 -8.12 -5.11
N LYS A 114 11.24 -8.94 -4.05
CA LYS A 114 12.43 -9.72 -3.67
C LYS A 114 12.87 -10.65 -4.80
N LYS A 115 11.93 -11.31 -5.49
CA LYS A 115 12.25 -12.19 -6.61
C LYS A 115 12.85 -11.40 -7.77
N LEU A 116 12.26 -10.26 -8.13
CA LEU A 116 12.78 -9.35 -9.14
C LEU A 116 14.19 -8.87 -8.80
N LEU A 117 14.42 -8.42 -7.57
CA LEU A 117 15.73 -7.94 -7.11
C LEU A 117 16.78 -9.05 -7.09
N ARG A 118 16.43 -10.27 -6.65
CA ARG A 118 17.35 -11.42 -6.69
C ARG A 118 17.76 -11.74 -8.13
N THR A 119 16.80 -11.79 -9.06
CA THR A 119 17.11 -12.05 -10.47
C THR A 119 17.90 -10.90 -11.09
N ALA A 120 17.57 -9.65 -10.77
CA ALA A 120 18.33 -8.48 -11.19
C ALA A 120 19.79 -8.55 -10.71
N ALA A 121 20.01 -8.90 -9.44
CA ALA A 121 21.34 -9.05 -8.86
C ALA A 121 22.12 -10.18 -9.54
N THR A 122 21.51 -11.33 -9.81
CA THR A 122 22.16 -12.42 -10.56
C THR A 122 22.54 -11.99 -11.98
N ALA A 123 21.63 -11.34 -12.71
CA ALA A 123 21.90 -10.86 -14.07
C ALA A 123 23.01 -9.79 -14.09
N ALA A 124 22.98 -8.85 -13.14
CA ALA A 124 24.01 -7.83 -13.00
C ALA A 124 25.37 -8.43 -12.64
N ALA A 125 25.43 -9.42 -11.73
CA ALA A 125 26.66 -10.11 -11.36
C ALA A 125 27.25 -10.95 -12.49
N ALA A 126 26.41 -11.47 -13.39
CA ALA A 126 26.82 -12.17 -14.60
C ALA A 126 27.22 -11.24 -15.75
N SER A 127 27.05 -9.92 -15.59
CA SER A 127 27.37 -8.89 -16.59
C SER A 127 28.60 -8.07 -16.16
N LYS A 128 29.33 -7.47 -17.09
CA LYS A 128 30.35 -6.43 -16.86
C LYS A 128 29.72 -5.05 -16.66
N ALA A 129 28.92 -4.93 -15.60
CA ALA A 129 28.25 -3.69 -15.24
C ALA A 129 29.25 -2.52 -15.10
N ASN A 130 29.02 -1.43 -15.82
CA ASN A 130 29.76 -0.19 -15.56
C ASN A 130 29.17 0.54 -14.34
N PHE A 131 29.89 1.53 -13.83
CA PHE A 131 29.49 2.27 -12.63
C PHE A 131 28.14 2.99 -12.80
N GLU A 132 27.82 3.44 -14.01
CA GLU A 132 26.61 4.20 -14.30
C GLU A 132 25.35 3.31 -14.30
N GLU A 133 25.41 2.14 -14.93
CA GLU A 133 24.34 1.13 -14.89
C GLU A 133 24.11 0.61 -13.47
N SER A 134 25.19 0.40 -12.70
CA SER A 134 25.11 0.03 -11.29
C SER A 134 24.38 1.09 -10.46
N ARG A 135 24.66 2.38 -10.73
CA ARG A 135 23.96 3.50 -10.06
C ARG A 135 22.48 3.56 -10.44
N LYS A 136 22.13 3.29 -11.69
CA LYS A 136 20.73 3.24 -12.14
C LYS A 136 19.96 2.13 -11.44
N ILE A 137 20.54 0.93 -11.31
CA ILE A 137 19.93 -0.18 -10.57
C ILE A 137 19.71 0.19 -9.10
N ALA A 138 20.65 0.89 -8.47
CA ALA A 138 20.59 1.21 -7.03
C ALA A 138 19.43 2.13 -6.63
N ILE A 139 18.98 3.00 -7.53
CA ILE A 139 17.85 3.92 -7.26
C ILE A 139 16.53 3.43 -7.87
N ALA A 140 16.56 2.44 -8.76
CA ALA A 140 15.41 1.93 -9.49
C ALA A 140 14.40 1.19 -8.61
N THR A 141 13.13 1.22 -9.03
CA THR A 141 12.12 0.28 -8.50
C THR A 141 12.51 -1.17 -8.83
N PRO A 142 12.06 -2.17 -8.07
CA PRO A 142 12.40 -3.59 -8.31
C PRO A 142 12.18 -4.06 -9.75
N ALA A 143 11.06 -3.66 -10.38
CA ALA A 143 10.76 -3.98 -11.77
C ALA A 143 11.71 -3.28 -12.76
N GLN A 144 12.04 -2.00 -12.52
CA GLN A 144 13.00 -1.26 -13.35
C GLN A 144 14.42 -1.83 -13.20
N ALA A 145 14.85 -2.13 -11.98
CA ALA A 145 16.14 -2.76 -11.69
C ALA A 145 16.30 -4.08 -12.44
N PHE A 146 15.27 -4.93 -12.43
CA PHE A 146 15.24 -6.16 -13.22
C PHE A 146 15.37 -5.90 -14.72
N ASN A 147 14.62 -4.94 -15.27
CA ASN A 147 14.68 -4.63 -16.70
C ASN A 147 16.05 -4.07 -17.13
N ILE A 148 16.69 -3.25 -16.30
CA ILE A 148 18.03 -2.72 -16.55
C ILE A 148 19.04 -3.88 -16.56
N ALA A 149 19.07 -4.70 -15.50
CA ALA A 149 19.98 -5.83 -15.38
C ALA A 149 19.79 -6.87 -16.50
N LYS A 150 18.54 -7.10 -16.92
CA LYS A 150 18.23 -7.97 -18.06
C LYS A 150 18.83 -7.46 -19.37
N LYS A 151 18.72 -6.15 -19.65
CA LYS A 151 19.31 -5.54 -20.85
C LYS A 151 20.83 -5.67 -20.86
N MET A 152 21.47 -5.46 -19.70
CA MET A 152 22.93 -5.60 -19.55
C MET A 152 23.37 -7.02 -19.92
N TYR A 153 22.73 -8.03 -19.32
CA TYR A 153 23.03 -9.43 -19.60
C TYR A 153 22.84 -9.79 -21.09
N GLN A 154 21.77 -9.29 -21.73
CA GLN A 154 21.49 -9.55 -23.14
C GLN A 154 22.51 -8.92 -24.09
N ASN A 155 23.07 -7.75 -23.74
CA ASN A 155 24.06 -7.07 -24.57
C ASN A 155 25.43 -7.77 -24.55
N GLU A 156 25.71 -8.58 -23.53
CA GLU A 156 26.97 -9.29 -23.36
C GLU A 156 26.96 -10.73 -23.87
N GLN A 157 25.77 -11.28 -24.13
CA GLN A 157 25.65 -12.56 -24.82
C GLN A 157 26.14 -12.39 -26.28
N PRO A 158 26.96 -13.32 -26.81
CA PRO A 158 27.30 -13.30 -28.22
C PRO A 158 26.00 -13.37 -29.03
N ARG A 159 25.81 -12.41 -29.95
CA ARG A 159 24.69 -12.46 -30.90
C ARG A 159 24.86 -13.73 -31.74
N SER A 160 24.00 -14.72 -31.48
CA SER A 160 23.87 -15.94 -32.30
C SER A 160 23.38 -15.59 -33.69
#